data_AF-A0A7V0SFV1-F1
#
_entry.id   AF-A0A7V0SFV1-F1
#
_cell.length_a   1.000
_cell.length_b   1.000
_cell.length_c   1.000
_cell.angle_alpha   90.00
_cell.angle_beta   90.00
_cell.angle_gamma   90.00
#
_symmetry.space_group_name_H-M   'P 1'
#
loop_
_entity.id
_entity.type
_entity.pdbx_description
1 polymer ?
#
loop_
_entity_poly.entity_id
_entity_poly.type
_entity_poly.pdbx_seq_one_letter_code
_entity_poly.pdbx_strand_id
1 'polypeptide(L)'
;MDTRQIELKIADLKFRERDLIKEVNRARGRYLYNAEKSATVNSILETFFIDTLGVPKNHINKYSQLGNLSGRAGEEFVDDVIVSLYSDSLGNSPMCRSCGELTVKIRINSHFDEPSIRRRETELMDEILALRDEVDALQLLKKNLKQGK
;
A
#
# COMPACT_ATOMS: atom_id res chain seq x y z
N MET A 1 38.54 5.27 -8.29
CA MET A 1 37.31 6.01 -7.98
C MET A 1 37.58 6.82 -6.71
N ASP A 2 37.48 8.14 -6.77
CA ASP A 2 37.73 9.00 -5.61
C ASP A 2 36.49 9.09 -4.69
N THR A 3 36.68 9.66 -3.49
CA THR A 3 35.60 9.79 -2.49
C THR A 3 34.42 10.65 -2.97
N ARG A 4 34.66 11.62 -3.85
CA ARG A 4 33.63 12.51 -4.42
C ARG A 4 32.81 11.77 -5.47
N GLN A 5 33.43 10.96 -6.32
CA GLN A 5 32.77 10.08 -7.28
C GLN A 5 31.87 9.07 -6.57
N ILE A 6 32.33 8.52 -5.42
CA ILE A 6 31.51 7.63 -4.59
C ILE A 6 30.28 8.36 -4.03
N GLU A 7 30.45 9.58 -3.53
CA GLU A 7 29.33 10.37 -3.01
C GLU A 7 28.28 10.69 -4.07
N LEU A 8 28.71 11.09 -5.27
CA LEU A 8 27.82 11.35 -6.39
C LEU A 8 27.04 10.10 -6.80
N LYS A 9 27.70 8.94 -6.86
CA LYS A 9 27.05 7.69 -7.21
C LYS A 9 26.06 7.23 -6.14
N ILE A 10 26.40 7.35 -4.85
CA ILE A 10 25.46 7.06 -3.75
C ILE A 10 24.22 7.97 -3.85
N ALA A 11 24.40 9.25 -4.16
CA ALA A 11 23.27 10.17 -4.30
C ALA A 11 22.35 9.72 -5.44
N ASP A 12 22.89 9.39 -6.60
CA ASP A 12 22.15 8.90 -7.77
C ASP A 12 21.35 7.61 -7.47
N LEU A 13 22.00 6.63 -6.84
CA LEU A 13 21.36 5.37 -6.42
C LEU A 13 20.20 5.62 -5.44
N LYS A 14 20.34 6.58 -4.51
CA LYS A 14 19.25 6.97 -3.60
C LYS A 14 18.08 7.68 -4.30
N PHE A 15 18.35 8.47 -5.34
CA PHE A 15 17.29 9.05 -6.16
C PHE A 15 16.52 7.94 -6.89
N ARG A 16 17.25 6.97 -7.47
CA ARG A 16 16.64 5.82 -8.14
C ARG A 16 15.80 4.97 -7.17
N GLU A 17 16.31 4.68 -5.98
CA GLU A 17 15.58 3.96 -4.93
C GLU A 17 14.24 4.66 -4.61
N ARG A 18 14.26 5.98 -4.44
CA ARG A 18 13.05 6.76 -4.16
C ARG A 18 12.01 6.63 -5.27
N ASP A 19 12.44 6.59 -6.53
CA ASP A 19 11.53 6.45 -7.66
C ASP A 19 10.94 5.04 -7.76
N LEU A 20 11.74 4.00 -7.47
CA LEU A 20 11.24 2.62 -7.37
C LEU A 20 10.22 2.47 -6.24
N ILE A 21 10.45 3.08 -5.08
CA ILE A 21 9.47 3.08 -3.97
C ILE A 21 8.14 3.70 -4.42
N LYS A 22 8.16 4.77 -5.23
CA LYS A 22 6.93 5.33 -5.81
C LYS A 22 6.26 4.36 -6.77
N GLU A 23 7.03 3.63 -7.58
CA GLU A 23 6.49 2.60 -8.47
C GLU A 23 5.84 1.45 -7.70
N VAL A 24 6.47 0.98 -6.61
CA VAL A 24 5.89 -0.03 -5.70
C VAL A 24 4.55 0.46 -5.17
N ASN A 25 4.50 1.70 -4.66
CA ASN A 25 3.26 2.27 -4.14
C ASN A 25 2.17 2.41 -5.22
N ARG A 26 2.54 2.73 -6.46
CA ARG A 26 1.60 2.76 -7.59
C ARG A 26 1.08 1.35 -7.92
N ALA A 27 1.95 0.35 -7.96
CA ALA A 27 1.55 -1.04 -8.18
C ALA A 27 0.57 -1.50 -7.09
N ARG A 28 0.86 -1.18 -5.83
CA ARG A 28 0.00 -1.48 -4.67
C ARG A 28 -1.37 -0.80 -4.73
N GLY A 29 -1.47 0.36 -5.38
CA GLY A 29 -2.76 1.03 -5.61
C GLY A 29 -3.77 0.16 -6.36
N ARG A 30 -3.31 -0.84 -7.12
CA ARG A 30 -4.19 -1.78 -7.80
C ARG A 30 -4.81 -2.81 -6.84
N TYR A 31 -4.10 -3.23 -5.79
CA TYR A 31 -4.68 -4.05 -4.73
C TYR A 31 -5.83 -3.34 -4.01
N LEU A 32 -5.63 -2.06 -3.71
CA LEU A 32 -6.66 -1.19 -3.11
C LEU A 32 -7.93 -1.16 -3.96
N TYR A 33 -7.77 -0.90 -5.26
CA TYR A 33 -8.88 -0.91 -6.21
C TYR A 33 -9.60 -2.27 -6.29
N ASN A 34 -8.85 -3.37 -6.34
CA ASN A 34 -9.42 -4.71 -6.41
C ASN A 34 -10.19 -5.05 -5.11
N ALA A 35 -9.65 -4.69 -3.96
CA ALA A 35 -10.27 -4.88 -2.65
C ALA A 35 -11.63 -4.17 -2.55
N GLU A 36 -11.72 -2.91 -2.98
CA GLU A 36 -12.97 -2.12 -2.99
C GLU A 36 -14.06 -2.70 -3.91
N LYS A 37 -13.65 -3.50 -4.90
CA LYS A 37 -14.51 -4.16 -5.88
C LYS A 37 -14.80 -5.61 -5.54
N SER A 38 -14.23 -6.14 -4.47
CA SER A 38 -14.45 -7.52 -4.05
C SER A 38 -15.93 -7.80 -3.83
N ALA A 39 -16.34 -9.04 -4.11
CA ALA A 39 -17.71 -9.49 -3.89
C ALA A 39 -18.14 -9.32 -2.43
N THR A 40 -17.21 -9.58 -1.49
CA THR A 40 -17.43 -9.41 -0.06
C THR A 40 -17.77 -7.98 0.32
N VAL A 41 -17.00 -6.98 -0.15
CA VAL A 41 -17.28 -5.56 0.12
C VAL A 41 -18.61 -5.13 -0.46
N ASN A 42 -18.88 -5.51 -1.72
CA ASN A 42 -20.14 -5.16 -2.36
C ASN A 42 -21.32 -5.84 -1.65
N SER A 43 -21.18 -7.08 -1.20
CA SER A 43 -22.22 -7.77 -0.43
C SER A 43 -22.51 -7.08 0.90
N ILE A 44 -21.48 -6.65 1.64
CA ILE A 44 -21.68 -5.89 2.90
C ILE A 44 -22.32 -4.54 2.63
N LEU A 45 -21.91 -3.84 1.57
CA LEU A 45 -22.52 -2.57 1.18
C LEU A 45 -24.02 -2.73 0.91
N GLU A 46 -24.40 -3.71 0.08
CA GLU A 46 -25.81 -3.93 -0.29
C GLU A 46 -26.61 -4.41 0.94
N THR A 47 -26.16 -5.46 1.62
CA THR A 47 -26.93 -6.07 2.73
C THR A 47 -27.02 -5.19 3.97
N PHE A 48 -25.91 -4.56 4.38
CA PHE A 48 -25.87 -3.81 5.64
C PHE A 48 -26.32 -2.37 5.46
N PHE A 49 -25.77 -1.63 4.49
CA PHE A 49 -26.11 -0.21 4.34
C PHE A 49 -27.42 0.00 3.58
N ILE A 50 -27.62 -0.70 2.46
CA ILE A 50 -28.79 -0.46 1.60
C ILE A 50 -30.02 -1.19 2.16
N ASP A 51 -29.95 -2.51 2.27
CA ASP A 51 -31.12 -3.32 2.64
C ASP A 51 -31.52 -3.16 4.11
N THR A 52 -30.53 -3.18 5.02
CA THR A 52 -30.81 -3.12 6.47
C THR A 52 -30.98 -1.69 6.97
N LEU A 53 -30.09 -0.77 6.60
CA LEU A 53 -30.13 0.60 7.10
C LEU A 53 -30.94 1.56 6.20
N GLY A 54 -31.29 1.15 4.98
CA GLY A 54 -32.04 2.00 4.04
C GLY A 54 -31.23 3.17 3.51
N VAL A 55 -29.89 3.12 3.58
CA VAL A 55 -29.03 4.21 3.13
C VAL A 55 -28.90 4.13 1.61
N PRO A 56 -29.23 5.19 0.85
CA PRO A 56 -29.08 5.16 -0.59
C PRO A 56 -27.61 5.06 -0.98
N LYS A 57 -27.31 4.29 -2.03
CA LYS A 57 -25.93 3.97 -2.45
C LYS A 57 -25.04 5.20 -2.68
N ASN A 58 -25.60 6.29 -3.20
CA ASN A 58 -24.90 7.54 -3.46
C ASN A 58 -24.49 8.31 -2.18
N HIS A 59 -24.99 7.90 -1.01
CA HIS A 59 -24.60 8.42 0.30
C HIS A 59 -23.63 7.47 1.04
N ILE A 60 -23.19 6.40 0.39
CA ILE A 60 -22.21 5.46 0.93
C ILE A 60 -20.91 5.69 0.21
N ASN A 61 -19.89 6.06 0.96
CA ASN A 61 -18.56 6.28 0.43
C ASN A 61 -17.68 5.07 0.73
N LYS A 62 -16.71 4.85 -0.15
CA LYS A 62 -15.74 3.75 -0.05
C LYS A 62 -14.33 4.32 -0.06
N TYR A 63 -13.51 3.82 0.85
CA TYR A 63 -12.10 4.17 0.93
C TYR A 63 -11.29 2.92 1.28
N SER A 64 -10.16 2.71 0.62
CA SER A 64 -9.25 1.61 0.94
C SER A 64 -7.85 2.12 1.29
N GLN A 65 -7.21 1.39 2.19
CA GLN A 65 -5.83 1.62 2.60
C GLN A 65 -5.12 0.28 2.77
N LEU A 66 -3.80 0.31 2.62
CA LEU A 66 -2.97 -0.84 2.96
C LEU A 66 -3.13 -1.12 4.46
N GLY A 67 -3.33 -2.38 4.81
CA GLY A 67 -3.28 -2.80 6.20
C GLY A 67 -1.90 -3.38 6.49
N ASN A 68 -1.82 -4.66 6.78
CA ASN A 68 -0.54 -5.29 7.11
C ASN A 68 0.33 -5.48 5.87
N LEU A 69 1.64 -5.26 6.07
CA LEU A 69 2.66 -5.73 5.16
C LEU A 69 3.41 -6.88 5.83
N SER A 70 3.66 -7.96 5.10
CA SER A 70 4.38 -9.14 5.58
C SER A 70 5.55 -9.46 4.66
N GLY A 71 6.62 -10.06 5.19
CA GLY A 71 7.83 -10.38 4.41
C GLY A 71 9.12 -10.28 5.23
N ARG A 72 10.26 -10.21 4.55
CA ARG A 72 11.58 -10.02 5.16
C ARG A 72 11.95 -8.55 5.23
N ALA A 73 12.91 -8.19 6.08
CA ALA A 73 13.38 -6.81 6.18
C ALA A 73 13.87 -6.30 4.81
N GLY A 74 13.23 -5.26 4.30
CA GLY A 74 13.53 -4.72 2.97
C GLY A 74 12.75 -5.34 1.81
N GLU A 75 11.96 -6.38 2.04
CA GLU A 75 11.03 -6.98 1.07
C GLU A 75 9.69 -7.26 1.78
N GLU A 76 8.85 -6.23 1.83
CA GLU A 76 7.52 -6.31 2.43
C GLU A 76 6.47 -6.34 1.32
N PHE A 77 5.44 -7.15 1.51
CA PHE A 77 4.36 -7.38 0.56
C PHE A 77 3.03 -7.09 1.23
N VAL A 78 2.06 -6.60 0.45
CA VAL A 78 0.70 -6.38 0.98
C VAL A 78 0.07 -7.72 1.38
N ASP A 79 -0.24 -7.85 2.67
CA ASP A 79 -0.86 -9.04 3.28
C ASP A 79 -2.37 -8.86 3.40
N ASP A 80 -2.80 -7.66 3.79
CA ASP A 80 -4.21 -7.30 3.82
C ASP A 80 -4.48 -5.85 3.39
N VAL A 81 -5.71 -5.64 2.92
CA VAL A 81 -6.25 -4.32 2.59
C VAL A 81 -7.43 -4.04 3.49
N ILE A 82 -7.48 -2.83 4.05
CA ILE A 82 -8.61 -2.37 4.86
C ILE A 82 -9.50 -1.50 3.98
N VAL A 83 -10.74 -1.93 3.76
CA VAL A 83 -11.78 -1.17 3.08
C VAL A 83 -12.74 -0.61 4.12
N SER A 84 -12.93 0.69 4.11
CA SER A 84 -13.89 1.41 4.94
C SER A 84 -15.09 1.81 4.10
N LEU A 85 -16.28 1.40 4.56
CA LEU A 85 -17.57 1.88 4.07
C LEU A 85 -18.07 2.91 5.08
N TYR A 86 -18.40 4.12 4.65
CA TYR A 86 -18.88 5.16 5.55
C TYR A 86 -20.13 5.87 5.01
N SER A 87 -20.99 6.31 5.93
CA SER A 87 -22.10 7.21 5.64
C SER A 87 -22.36 8.14 6.83
N ASP A 88 -22.51 9.43 6.53
CA ASP A 88 -22.95 10.50 7.44
C ASP A 88 -24.45 10.80 7.28
N SER A 89 -25.09 10.20 6.28
CA SER A 89 -26.47 10.48 5.89
C SER A 89 -27.43 9.44 6.48
N LEU A 90 -27.31 9.20 7.80
CA LEU A 90 -28.11 8.21 8.52
C LEU A 90 -29.44 8.75 9.05
N GLY A 91 -29.70 10.05 8.91
CA GLY A 91 -30.86 10.72 9.52
C GLY A 91 -32.23 10.15 9.11
N ASN A 92 -32.31 9.47 7.96
CA ASN A 92 -33.52 8.80 7.49
C ASN A 92 -33.56 7.30 7.83
N SER A 93 -32.50 6.74 8.42
CA SER A 93 -32.45 5.33 8.77
C SER A 93 -33.31 5.03 10.00
N PRO A 94 -34.27 4.10 9.91
CA PRO A 94 -35.09 3.73 11.07
C PRO A 94 -34.28 3.03 12.18
N MET A 95 -33.14 2.44 11.83
CA MET A 95 -32.26 1.68 12.74
C MET A 95 -31.27 2.55 13.53
N CYS A 96 -30.98 3.78 13.06
CA CYS A 96 -29.89 4.61 13.59
C CYS A 96 -30.26 6.10 13.67
N ARG A 97 -31.45 6.43 14.16
CA ARG A 97 -31.99 7.82 14.18
C ARG A 97 -31.15 8.83 14.95
N SER A 98 -30.29 8.38 15.87
CA SER A 98 -29.40 9.22 16.67
C SER A 98 -27.94 9.17 16.21
N CYS A 99 -27.66 8.53 15.08
CA CYS A 99 -26.31 8.34 14.58
C CYS A 99 -25.94 9.49 13.64
N GLY A 100 -24.85 10.20 13.94
CA GLY A 100 -24.28 11.21 13.04
C GLY A 100 -23.44 10.63 11.91
N GLU A 101 -22.83 9.46 12.15
CA GLU A 101 -21.99 8.76 11.19
C GLU A 101 -21.94 7.26 11.52
N LEU A 102 -21.76 6.43 10.50
CA LEU A 102 -21.46 5.01 10.65
C LEU A 102 -20.35 4.63 9.67
N THR A 103 -19.32 3.99 10.21
CA THR A 103 -18.21 3.44 9.44
C THR A 103 -18.05 1.95 9.72
N VAL A 104 -18.04 1.14 8.66
CA VAL A 104 -17.75 -0.29 8.70
C VAL A 104 -16.38 -0.52 8.07
N LYS A 105 -15.46 -1.11 8.85
CA LYS A 105 -14.13 -1.50 8.37
C LYS A 105 -14.08 -2.99 8.07
N ILE A 106 -13.69 -3.31 6.84
CA ILE A 106 -13.59 -4.67 6.32
C ILE A 106 -12.11 -4.92 6.01
N ARG A 107 -11.51 -5.86 6.73
CA ARG A 107 -10.15 -6.33 6.40
C ARG A 107 -10.26 -7.47 5.40
N ILE A 108 -9.66 -7.30 4.23
CA ILE A 108 -9.60 -8.29 3.17
C ILE A 108 -8.18 -8.87 3.14
N ASN A 109 -8.08 -10.17 3.37
CA ASN A 109 -6.83 -10.94 3.38
C ASN A 109 -6.68 -11.86 2.15
N SER A 110 -7.60 -11.79 1.19
CA SER A 110 -7.63 -12.67 0.02
C SER A 110 -8.40 -12.04 -1.13
N HIS A 111 -8.23 -12.55 -2.35
CA HIS A 111 -9.00 -12.16 -3.54
C HIS A 111 -8.84 -10.71 -4.03
N PHE A 112 -7.93 -9.92 -3.43
CA PHE A 112 -7.46 -8.66 -4.02
C PHE A 112 -6.17 -8.83 -4.83
N ASP A 113 -5.46 -9.94 -4.60
CA ASP A 113 -4.19 -10.27 -5.21
C ASP A 113 -4.35 -10.60 -6.70
N GLU A 114 -3.53 -9.95 -7.52
CA GLU A 114 -3.38 -10.25 -8.94
C GLU A 114 -1.94 -10.75 -9.15
N PRO A 115 -1.73 -11.97 -9.68
CA PRO A 115 -0.38 -12.54 -9.81
C PRO A 115 0.59 -11.66 -10.62
N SER A 116 0.06 -10.91 -11.60
CA SER A 116 0.80 -9.92 -12.40
C SER A 116 1.35 -8.77 -11.56
N ILE A 117 0.53 -8.20 -10.66
CA ILE A 117 0.92 -7.12 -9.76
C ILE A 117 1.93 -7.64 -8.75
N ARG A 118 1.71 -8.83 -8.19
CA ARG A 118 2.63 -9.44 -7.22
C ARG A 118 4.01 -9.65 -7.81
N ARG A 119 4.07 -10.14 -9.06
CA ARG A 119 5.33 -10.28 -9.79
C ARG A 119 6.02 -8.93 -9.98
N ARG A 120 5.27 -7.90 -10.41
CA ARG A 120 5.83 -6.55 -10.59
C ARG A 120 6.32 -5.93 -9.28
N GLU A 121 5.58 -6.13 -8.19
CA GLU A 121 5.99 -5.71 -6.85
C GLU A 121 7.30 -6.40 -6.44
N THR A 122 7.40 -7.72 -6.66
CA THR A 122 8.61 -8.50 -6.37
C THR A 122 9.81 -7.98 -7.14
N GLU A 123 9.68 -7.79 -8.47
CA GLU A 123 10.75 -7.25 -9.32
C GLU A 123 11.24 -5.88 -8.85
N LEU A 124 10.33 -5.00 -8.46
CA LEU A 124 10.67 -3.67 -7.96
C LEU A 124 11.37 -3.73 -6.59
N MET A 125 10.93 -4.62 -5.70
CA MET A 125 11.56 -4.81 -4.40
C MET A 125 12.96 -5.42 -4.53
N ASP A 126 13.15 -6.38 -5.44
CA ASP A 126 14.46 -6.94 -5.78
C ASP A 126 15.42 -5.85 -6.31
N GLU A 127 14.94 -4.95 -7.18
CA GLU A 127 15.74 -3.82 -7.68
C GLU A 127 16.11 -2.85 -6.54
N ILE A 128 15.19 -2.56 -5.61
CA ILE A 128 15.46 -1.72 -4.44
C ILE A 128 16.53 -2.36 -3.54
N LEU A 129 16.43 -3.66 -3.27
CA LEU A 129 17.42 -4.39 -2.48
C LEU A 129 18.80 -4.34 -3.12
N ALA A 130 18.89 -4.58 -4.43
CA ALA A 130 20.15 -4.51 -5.16
C ALA A 130 20.80 -3.10 -5.07
N LEU A 131 20.00 -2.03 -5.15
CA LEU A 131 20.50 -0.67 -4.98
C LEU A 131 21.03 -0.41 -3.57
N ARG A 132 20.37 -0.94 -2.54
CA ARG A 132 20.82 -0.81 -1.14
C ARG A 132 22.14 -1.52 -0.91
N ASP A 133 22.28 -2.74 -1.44
CA ASP A 133 23.53 -3.50 -1.37
C ASP A 133 24.68 -2.75 -2.07
N GLU A 134 24.42 -2.13 -3.22
CA GLU A 134 25.42 -1.30 -3.92
C GLU A 134 25.79 -0.05 -3.11
N VAL A 135 24.81 0.62 -2.51
CA VAL A 135 25.05 1.79 -1.64
C VAL A 135 25.91 1.40 -0.44
N ASP A 136 25.63 0.27 0.21
CA ASP A 136 26.38 -0.21 1.38
C ASP A 136 27.82 -0.58 0.99
N ALA A 137 28.02 -1.24 -0.15
CA ALA A 137 29.34 -1.53 -0.70
C ALA A 137 30.14 -0.24 -0.99
N LEU A 138 29.49 0.78 -1.57
CA LEU A 138 30.10 2.08 -1.84
C LEU A 138 30.45 2.83 -0.55
N GLN A 139 29.58 2.78 0.47
CA GLN A 139 29.86 3.37 1.78
C GLN A 139 31.08 2.72 2.45
N LEU A 140 31.18 1.38 2.37
CA LEU A 140 32.33 0.64 2.89
C LEU A 140 33.62 1.01 2.15
N LEU A 141 33.58 1.09 0.81
CA LEU A 141 34.70 1.51 -0.01
C LEU A 141 35.18 2.92 0.37
N LYS A 142 34.22 3.87 0.52
CA LYS A 142 34.52 5.24 0.95
C LYS A 142 35.19 5.28 2.33
N LYS A 143 34.72 4.45 3.27
CA LYS A 143 35.32 4.35 4.61
C LYS A 143 36.77 3.86 4.52
N ASN A 144 37.03 2.82 3.72
CA ASN A 144 38.38 2.28 3.54
C ASN A 144 39.34 3.31 2.93
N LEU A 145 38.91 4.03 1.89
CA LEU A 145 39.69 5.11 1.27
C LEU A 145 40.02 6.25 2.24
N LYS A 146 39.09 6.63 3.12
CA LYS A 146 39.33 7.65 4.16
C LYS A 146 40.31 7.18 5.24
N GLN A 147 40.40 5.88 5.47
CA GLN A 147 41.28 5.28 6.48
C GLN A 147 42.69 4.97 5.94
N GLY A 148 42.98 5.31 4.67
CA GLY A 148 44.31 5.15 4.08
C GLY A 148 44.74 3.69 3.86
N LYS A 149 43.77 2.78 3.69
CA LYS A 149 44.01 1.43 3.16
C LYS A 149 43.73 1.38 1.67
#